data_AF-A0ABD5YD80-F1
#
_entry.id   AF-A0ABD5YD80-F1
#
_cell.length_a   1.000
_cell.length_b   1.000
_cell.length_c   1.000
_cell.angle_alpha   90.00
_cell.angle_beta   90.00
_cell.angle_gamma   90.00
#
_symmetry.space_group_name_H-M   'P 1'
#
loop_
_entity.id
_entity.type
_entity.pdbx_description
1 polymer ?
#
loop_
_entity_poly.entity_id
_entity_poly.type
_entity_poly.pdbx_seq_one_letter_code
_entity_poly.pdbx_strand_id
1 'polypeptide(L)'
;MVHDVNTGPKPPRDVELIATDADGVKLQVVTWKKHDVTVEWEVGATYPIRGGRAKRYIDASGPELRIHSNADFAVERVTPESDRLRLLVLGDTHVGYRHRPSNTKSPWAREVDNRQTFSRSLARARDLGVDAVVHAGDVFDHEITREDRDHVREEIRRTHDTGVPVYYIHGNHDNEAGNRTLRRGPGVHIGGETVVFGDDVVRLSGLDYGAGEFSSPPPERPGDNGESVSILVLHDTPYPVVDENESPIHRTDPNHLDLREFLDSADEWLDLIASGDLHVGSRASIAGYETPLIVTGPTAGISTSTQENNPSTWLVTVSGREVQVERQRLG
;
A
#
# COMPACT_ATOMS: atom_id res chain seq x y z
N MET A 1 11.36 -6.67 -22.17
CA MET A 1 10.04 -6.88 -21.55
C MET A 1 9.23 -7.94 -22.29
N VAL A 2 8.64 -8.88 -21.57
CA VAL A 2 7.77 -9.96 -22.11
C VAL A 2 6.33 -9.48 -22.24
N HIS A 3 5.66 -9.83 -23.33
CA HIS A 3 4.26 -9.45 -23.64
C HIS A 3 3.31 -10.64 -23.67
N ASP A 4 3.81 -11.82 -24.03
CA ASP A 4 3.02 -13.05 -24.14
C ASP A 4 3.90 -14.25 -23.82
N VAL A 5 3.31 -15.25 -23.18
CA VAL A 5 3.97 -16.48 -22.72
C VAL A 5 3.12 -17.68 -23.09
N ASN A 6 3.67 -18.58 -23.92
CA ASN A 6 3.09 -19.87 -24.23
C ASN A 6 3.93 -20.98 -23.59
N THR A 7 3.42 -21.56 -22.51
CA THR A 7 4.03 -22.69 -21.77
C THR A 7 3.61 -24.07 -22.30
N GLY A 8 2.75 -24.13 -23.32
CA GLY A 8 2.30 -25.37 -23.96
C GLY A 8 2.58 -25.47 -25.47
N PRO A 9 3.75 -25.05 -25.98
CA PRO A 9 4.04 -25.14 -27.41
C PRO A 9 4.20 -26.59 -27.88
N LYS A 10 4.10 -26.82 -29.19
CA LYS A 10 4.33 -28.15 -29.78
C LYS A 10 5.78 -28.61 -29.49
N PRO A 11 5.98 -29.84 -28.95
CA PRO A 11 7.32 -30.38 -28.72
C PRO A 11 8.19 -30.38 -29.99
N PRO A 12 9.52 -30.22 -29.87
CA PRO A 12 10.32 -30.27 -28.64
C PRO A 12 10.56 -28.91 -27.97
N ARG A 13 9.77 -27.89 -28.32
CA ARG A 13 9.80 -26.59 -27.65
C ARG A 13 9.25 -26.71 -26.23
N ASP A 14 9.74 -25.85 -25.36
CA ASP A 14 9.35 -25.83 -23.96
C ASP A 14 8.49 -24.60 -23.66
N VAL A 15 9.00 -23.41 -23.94
CA VAL A 15 8.26 -22.14 -23.83
C VAL A 15 8.50 -21.28 -25.07
N GLU A 16 7.47 -20.57 -25.52
CA GLU A 16 7.59 -19.49 -26.51
C GLU A 16 7.14 -18.17 -25.90
N LEU A 17 7.94 -17.12 -26.08
CA LEU A 17 7.67 -15.79 -25.55
C LEU A 17 7.62 -14.77 -26.69
N ILE A 18 6.73 -13.79 -26.59
CA ILE A 18 6.82 -12.56 -27.38
C ILE A 18 7.34 -11.47 -26.46
N ALA A 19 8.37 -10.75 -26.89
CA ALA A 19 9.03 -9.73 -26.08
C ALA A 19 9.47 -8.53 -26.94
N THR A 20 9.84 -7.46 -26.27
CA THR A 20 10.54 -6.30 -26.84
C THR A 20 11.89 -6.11 -26.14
N ASP A 21 12.95 -5.85 -26.90
CA ASP A 21 14.27 -5.50 -26.35
C ASP A 21 14.36 -4.02 -25.93
N ALA A 22 15.53 -3.59 -25.45
CA ALA A 22 15.74 -2.22 -24.97
C ALA A 22 15.57 -1.14 -26.05
N ASP A 23 15.71 -1.49 -27.33
CA ASP A 23 15.58 -0.58 -28.47
C ASP A 23 14.16 -0.57 -29.05
N GLY A 24 13.20 -1.23 -28.40
CA GLY A 24 11.82 -1.29 -28.88
C GLY A 24 11.58 -2.36 -29.96
N VAL A 25 12.56 -3.22 -30.26
CA VAL A 25 12.43 -4.24 -31.30
C VAL A 25 11.65 -5.44 -30.77
N LYS A 26 10.55 -5.78 -31.45
CA LYS A 26 9.76 -6.96 -31.15
C LYS A 26 10.48 -8.24 -31.60
N LEU A 27 10.57 -9.22 -30.71
CA LEU A 27 11.22 -10.50 -30.94
C LEU A 27 10.46 -11.66 -30.31
N GLN A 28 10.75 -12.88 -30.76
CA GLN A 28 10.27 -14.11 -30.14
C GLN A 28 11.43 -14.85 -29.46
N VAL A 29 11.23 -15.34 -28.24
CA VAL A 29 12.20 -16.23 -27.58
C VAL A 29 11.61 -17.64 -27.54
N VAL A 30 12.41 -18.64 -27.89
CA VAL A 30 11.99 -20.05 -27.93
C VAL A 30 12.95 -20.89 -27.08
N THR A 31 12.46 -21.43 -25.98
CA THR A 31 13.21 -22.40 -25.17
C THR A 31 12.94 -23.83 -25.66
N TRP A 32 13.95 -24.69 -25.54
CA TRP A 32 13.86 -26.10 -25.94
C TRP A 32 14.06 -26.98 -24.71
N LYS A 33 13.27 -28.05 -24.60
CA LYS A 33 13.27 -28.93 -23.41
C LYS A 33 14.65 -29.49 -23.07
N LYS A 34 15.50 -29.70 -24.08
CA LYS A 34 16.85 -30.26 -23.92
C LYS A 34 17.89 -29.28 -23.35
N HIS A 35 17.54 -28.02 -23.13
CA HIS A 35 18.45 -27.00 -22.58
C HIS A 35 18.11 -26.63 -21.13
N ASP A 36 17.16 -27.34 -20.50
CA ASP A 36 16.81 -27.23 -19.06
C ASP A 36 16.73 -25.78 -18.54
N VAL A 37 16.01 -24.91 -19.26
CA VAL A 37 15.81 -23.52 -18.84
C VAL A 37 14.75 -23.48 -17.73
N THR A 38 15.16 -23.28 -16.48
CA THR A 38 14.30 -23.39 -15.29
C THR A 38 13.66 -22.07 -14.84
N VAL A 39 13.61 -21.05 -15.69
CA VAL A 39 13.04 -19.74 -15.34
C VAL A 39 11.51 -19.78 -15.43
N GLU A 40 10.84 -19.25 -14.40
CA GLU A 40 9.41 -18.95 -14.45
C GLU A 40 9.19 -17.64 -15.22
N TRP A 41 8.50 -17.73 -16.35
CA TRP A 41 8.27 -16.60 -17.25
C TRP A 41 6.98 -15.87 -16.92
N GLU A 42 7.07 -14.56 -16.72
CA GLU A 42 5.95 -13.66 -16.47
C GLU A 42 5.80 -12.61 -17.56
N VAL A 43 4.55 -12.28 -17.92
CA VAL A 43 4.22 -11.11 -18.74
C VAL A 43 4.55 -9.83 -17.96
N GLY A 44 5.13 -8.83 -18.63
CA GLY A 44 5.61 -7.59 -18.02
C GLY A 44 7.05 -7.66 -17.49
N ALA A 45 7.59 -8.86 -17.26
CA ALA A 45 8.94 -9.01 -16.74
C ALA A 45 10.04 -8.81 -17.82
N THR A 46 11.22 -8.41 -17.36
CA THR A 46 12.45 -8.25 -18.13
C THR A 46 13.51 -9.25 -17.71
N TYR A 47 14.24 -9.77 -18.70
CA TYR A 47 15.23 -10.82 -18.52
C TYR A 47 16.46 -10.46 -19.37
N PRO A 48 17.68 -10.40 -18.82
CA PRO A 48 18.86 -10.30 -19.64
C PRO A 48 19.13 -11.69 -20.19
N ILE A 49 19.03 -11.83 -21.50
CA ILE A 49 19.35 -13.07 -22.18
C ILE A 49 20.82 -12.99 -22.58
N ARG A 50 21.60 -13.97 -22.14
CA ARG A 50 22.98 -14.21 -22.59
C ARG A 50 23.03 -15.53 -23.35
N GLY A 51 23.77 -15.55 -24.46
CA GLY A 51 23.81 -16.70 -25.35
C GLY A 51 22.55 -16.83 -26.21
N GLY A 52 22.25 -18.06 -26.64
CA GLY A 52 21.20 -18.32 -27.62
C GLY A 52 21.58 -18.04 -29.07
N ARG A 53 20.76 -18.53 -29.99
CA ARG A 53 20.91 -18.34 -31.44
C ARG A 53 19.83 -17.42 -31.96
N ALA A 54 20.22 -16.21 -32.34
CA ALA A 54 19.35 -15.27 -33.02
C ALA A 54 19.21 -15.61 -34.52
N LYS A 55 18.00 -15.50 -35.07
CA LYS A 55 17.72 -15.64 -36.51
C LYS A 55 16.57 -14.73 -36.93
N ARG A 56 16.70 -14.09 -38.08
CA ARG A 56 15.63 -13.31 -38.72
C ARG A 56 14.82 -14.17 -39.68
N TYR A 57 13.51 -13.94 -39.71
CA TYR A 57 12.51 -14.63 -40.53
C TYR A 57 11.64 -13.58 -41.22
N ILE A 58 11.71 -13.51 -42.55
CA ILE A 58 11.06 -12.46 -43.35
C ILE A 58 9.61 -12.84 -43.72
N ASP A 59 9.23 -14.12 -43.54
CA ASP A 59 8.03 -14.74 -44.08
C ASP A 59 7.14 -15.43 -43.01
N ALA A 60 7.39 -15.21 -41.72
CA ALA A 60 6.69 -15.91 -40.65
C ALA A 60 5.53 -15.10 -40.06
N SER A 61 4.45 -15.80 -39.69
CA SER A 61 3.40 -15.25 -38.80
C SER A 61 3.98 -15.07 -37.38
N GLY A 62 4.55 -13.90 -37.11
CA GLY A 62 5.17 -13.57 -35.82
C GLY A 62 6.30 -12.55 -35.95
N PRO A 63 7.04 -12.27 -34.85
CA PRO A 63 8.18 -11.36 -34.88
C PRO A 63 9.25 -11.82 -35.87
N GLU A 64 9.84 -10.86 -36.59
CA GLU A 64 10.90 -11.12 -37.57
C GLU A 64 12.14 -11.72 -36.89
N LEU A 65 12.51 -11.23 -35.70
CA LEU A 65 13.65 -11.71 -34.94
C LEU A 65 13.24 -12.81 -33.96
N ARG A 66 13.93 -13.95 -33.99
CA ARG A 66 13.76 -15.03 -33.03
C ARG A 66 15.07 -15.42 -32.36
N ILE A 67 15.05 -15.60 -31.05
CA ILE A 67 16.16 -16.12 -30.25
C ILE A 67 15.80 -17.53 -29.79
N HIS A 68 16.65 -18.50 -30.13
CA HIS A 68 16.50 -19.88 -29.69
C HIS A 68 17.49 -20.19 -28.58
N SER A 69 17.04 -20.83 -27.50
CA SER A 69 17.95 -21.36 -26.49
C SER A 69 18.97 -22.33 -27.09
N ASN A 70 20.15 -22.42 -26.48
CA ASN A 70 21.26 -23.34 -26.76
C ASN A 70 21.91 -23.73 -25.41
N ALA A 71 23.02 -24.46 -25.45
CA ALA A 71 23.72 -24.89 -24.23
C ALA A 71 24.26 -23.74 -23.37
N ASP A 72 24.55 -22.58 -23.98
CA ASP A 72 25.05 -21.39 -23.29
C ASP A 72 23.93 -20.38 -22.97
N PHE A 73 22.66 -20.78 -23.11
CA PHE A 73 21.53 -19.90 -22.87
C PHE A 73 21.37 -19.68 -21.38
N ALA A 74 21.85 -18.52 -20.92
CA ALA A 74 21.70 -18.06 -19.56
C ALA A 74 20.65 -16.96 -19.54
N VAL A 75 19.70 -17.12 -18.63
CA VAL A 75 18.66 -16.15 -18.39
C VAL A 75 18.41 -16.08 -16.90
N GLU A 76 18.28 -14.86 -16.40
CA GLU A 76 17.91 -14.57 -15.03
C GLU A 76 16.78 -13.54 -15.08
N ARG A 77 15.86 -13.54 -14.12
CA ARG A 77 14.89 -12.45 -14.03
C ARG A 77 15.65 -11.22 -13.53
N VAL A 78 15.64 -10.13 -14.31
CA VAL A 78 16.20 -8.83 -13.87
C VAL A 78 15.20 -7.69 -13.96
N THR A 79 13.92 -7.95 -14.24
CA THR A 79 12.92 -7.12 -13.57
C THR A 79 13.22 -7.29 -12.10
N PRO A 80 13.65 -6.23 -11.40
CA PRO A 80 13.44 -6.27 -9.98
C PRO A 80 11.92 -6.43 -9.80
N GLU A 81 11.47 -7.01 -8.69
CA GLU A 81 10.08 -6.81 -8.28
C GLU A 81 9.73 -5.30 -8.12
N SER A 82 10.74 -4.42 -8.23
CA SER A 82 10.79 -2.99 -8.01
C SER A 82 10.20 -2.06 -9.08
N ASP A 83 9.54 -2.53 -10.14
CA ASP A 83 8.68 -1.60 -10.92
C ASP A 83 7.37 -1.31 -10.18
N ARG A 84 7.08 -2.09 -9.12
CA ARG A 84 5.84 -2.04 -8.38
C ARG A 84 6.10 -2.05 -6.87
N LEU A 85 5.86 -0.91 -6.24
CA LEU A 85 5.94 -0.75 -4.80
C LEU A 85 4.56 -0.92 -4.16
N ARG A 86 4.47 -1.65 -3.05
CA ARG A 86 3.22 -2.03 -2.37
C ARG A 86 3.24 -1.57 -0.94
N LEU A 87 2.20 -0.87 -0.53
CA LEU A 87 1.97 -0.44 0.85
C LEU A 87 0.70 -1.08 1.38
N LEU A 88 0.75 -1.62 2.60
CA LEU A 88 -0.47 -1.89 3.34
C LEU A 88 -0.81 -0.71 4.24
N VAL A 89 -1.84 0.04 3.87
CA VAL A 89 -2.36 1.16 4.64
C VAL A 89 -3.52 0.69 5.52
N LEU A 90 -3.51 1.07 6.78
CA LEU A 90 -4.57 0.78 7.75
C LEU A 90 -4.65 1.91 8.78
N GLY A 91 -5.74 1.99 9.52
CA GLY A 91 -5.92 2.98 10.59
C GLY A 91 -6.92 2.45 11.61
N ASP A 92 -7.12 3.21 12.68
CA ASP A 92 -8.24 3.01 13.62
C ASP A 92 -8.30 1.55 14.12
N THR A 93 -7.16 1.02 14.55
CA THR A 93 -7.09 -0.35 15.09
C THR A 93 -7.53 -0.40 16.53
N HIS A 94 -7.43 0.71 17.29
CA HIS A 94 -7.93 0.85 18.67
C HIS A 94 -7.64 -0.37 19.56
N VAL A 95 -6.39 -0.84 19.57
CA VAL A 95 -6.02 -1.92 20.48
C VAL A 95 -6.24 -1.44 21.92
N GLY A 96 -7.06 -2.20 22.66
CA GLY A 96 -7.54 -1.83 24.00
C GLY A 96 -9.03 -1.50 24.07
N TYR A 97 -9.74 -1.38 22.93
CA TYR A 97 -11.18 -1.07 22.87
C TYR A 97 -12.07 -1.89 23.82
N ARG A 98 -11.74 -3.17 24.03
CA ARG A 98 -12.42 -4.06 24.99
C ARG A 98 -12.48 -3.51 26.42
N HIS A 99 -11.54 -2.66 26.82
CA HIS A 99 -11.47 -2.09 28.15
C HIS A 99 -12.48 -0.97 28.37
N ARG A 100 -12.93 -0.30 27.30
CA ARG A 100 -13.96 0.76 27.39
C ARG A 100 -15.16 0.28 28.23
N PRO A 101 -15.76 1.17 29.03
CA PRO A 101 -16.97 0.86 29.78
C PRO A 101 -18.08 0.26 28.90
N SER A 102 -18.74 -0.80 29.37
CA SER A 102 -19.75 -1.50 28.54
C SER A 102 -20.96 -0.64 28.14
N ASN A 103 -21.19 0.47 28.83
CA ASN A 103 -22.24 1.45 28.53
C ASN A 103 -21.87 2.43 27.42
N THR A 104 -20.59 2.53 27.04
CA THR A 104 -20.14 3.34 25.88
C THR A 104 -19.98 2.51 24.61
N LYS A 105 -20.21 1.19 24.69
CA LYS A 105 -20.09 0.25 23.58
C LYS A 105 -21.46 -0.25 23.13
N SER A 106 -21.62 -0.38 21.82
CA SER A 106 -22.73 -1.13 21.25
C SER A 106 -22.72 -2.58 21.76
N PRO A 107 -23.89 -3.22 21.99
CA PRO A 107 -23.94 -4.59 22.52
C PRO A 107 -23.09 -5.61 21.74
N TRP A 108 -23.02 -5.46 20.41
CA TRP A 108 -22.26 -6.34 19.52
C TRP A 108 -20.73 -6.12 19.56
N ALA A 109 -20.29 -4.95 20.05
CA ALA A 109 -18.87 -4.59 20.11
C ALA A 109 -18.23 -4.85 21.50
N ARG A 110 -19.01 -5.31 22.49
CA ARG A 110 -18.55 -5.40 23.89
C ARG A 110 -17.35 -6.33 24.10
N GLU A 111 -17.33 -7.44 23.37
CA GLU A 111 -16.33 -8.51 23.49
C GLU A 111 -15.24 -8.43 22.40
N VAL A 112 -15.25 -7.38 21.58
CA VAL A 112 -14.30 -7.24 20.47
C VAL A 112 -12.89 -7.00 21.02
N ASP A 113 -11.97 -7.91 20.74
CA ASP A 113 -10.55 -7.80 21.05
C ASP A 113 -9.74 -7.45 19.80
N ASN A 114 -9.46 -6.16 19.63
CA ASN A 114 -8.75 -5.63 18.47
C ASN A 114 -7.29 -6.09 18.35
N ARG A 115 -6.72 -6.76 19.36
CA ARG A 115 -5.40 -7.39 19.22
C ARG A 115 -5.38 -8.43 18.12
N GLN A 116 -6.49 -9.17 17.96
CA GLN A 116 -6.60 -10.21 16.93
C GLN A 116 -6.62 -9.59 15.53
N THR A 117 -7.39 -8.53 15.32
CA THR A 117 -7.45 -7.84 14.03
C THR A 117 -6.14 -7.12 13.73
N PHE A 118 -5.49 -6.52 14.72
CA PHE A 118 -4.14 -5.95 14.57
C PHE A 118 -3.11 -7.00 14.09
N SER A 119 -3.05 -8.16 14.76
CA SER A 119 -2.19 -9.29 14.34
C SER A 119 -2.51 -9.76 12.92
N ARG A 120 -3.80 -9.84 12.56
CA ARG A 120 -4.22 -10.29 11.23
C ARG A 120 -3.86 -9.29 10.15
N SER A 121 -3.97 -7.99 10.40
CA SER A 121 -3.55 -6.95 9.46
C SER A 121 -2.05 -7.01 9.19
N LEU A 122 -1.24 -7.17 10.24
CA LEU A 122 0.21 -7.29 10.09
C LEU A 122 0.64 -8.64 9.50
N ALA A 123 -0.07 -9.73 9.80
CA ALA A 123 0.12 -11.00 9.10
C ALA A 123 -0.18 -10.87 7.61
N ARG A 124 -1.28 -10.19 7.25
CA ARG A 124 -1.64 -9.92 5.86
C ARG A 124 -0.56 -9.13 5.12
N ALA A 125 0.06 -8.13 5.77
CA ALA A 125 1.19 -7.39 5.20
C ALA A 125 2.35 -8.32 4.82
N ARG A 126 2.73 -9.21 5.74
CA ARG A 126 3.80 -10.20 5.53
C ARG A 126 3.43 -11.19 4.44
N ASP A 127 2.20 -11.72 4.45
CA ASP A 127 1.71 -12.70 3.46
C ASP A 127 1.67 -12.10 2.04
N LEU A 128 1.35 -10.81 1.93
CA LEU A 128 1.35 -10.10 0.66
C LEU A 128 2.75 -9.70 0.18
N GLY A 129 3.76 -9.73 1.05
CA GLY A 129 5.11 -9.25 0.75
C GLY A 129 5.10 -7.76 0.39
N VAL A 130 4.40 -6.93 1.18
CA VAL A 130 4.39 -5.47 0.95
C VAL A 130 5.73 -4.86 1.32
N ASP A 131 6.08 -3.74 0.69
CA ASP A 131 7.32 -3.01 0.93
C ASP A 131 7.27 -2.19 2.22
N ALA A 132 6.08 -1.77 2.65
CA ALA A 132 5.88 -1.16 3.97
C ALA A 132 4.43 -1.27 4.45
N VAL A 133 4.26 -1.12 5.76
CA VAL A 133 2.97 -0.89 6.41
C VAL A 133 2.88 0.58 6.83
N VAL A 134 1.72 1.20 6.65
CA VAL A 134 1.47 2.60 7.03
C VAL A 134 0.21 2.67 7.89
N HIS A 135 0.37 3.00 9.17
CA HIS A 135 -0.75 3.15 10.11
C HIS A 135 -1.16 4.62 10.27
N ALA A 136 -2.35 4.96 9.79
CA ALA A 136 -2.91 6.31 9.78
C ALA A 136 -3.48 6.75 11.14
N GLY A 137 -2.79 6.45 12.25
CA GLY A 137 -3.21 6.84 13.61
C GLY A 137 -4.21 5.90 14.27
N ASP A 138 -4.40 6.09 15.58
CA ASP A 138 -5.24 5.26 16.45
C ASP A 138 -4.86 3.78 16.47
N VAL A 139 -3.57 3.54 16.73
CA VAL A 139 -3.08 2.18 17.00
C VAL A 139 -3.70 1.65 18.29
N PHE A 140 -3.76 2.51 19.29
CA PHE A 140 -4.30 2.22 20.61
C PHE A 140 -5.62 2.93 20.83
N ASP A 141 -6.40 2.36 21.73
CA ASP A 141 -7.55 3.05 22.30
C ASP A 141 -7.15 3.91 23.53
N HIS A 142 -8.08 4.68 24.07
CA HIS A 142 -7.87 5.46 25.30
C HIS A 142 -7.55 4.58 26.51
N GLU A 143 -8.17 3.39 26.62
CA GLU A 143 -7.98 2.47 27.73
C GLU A 143 -7.16 1.25 27.29
N ILE A 144 -5.90 1.18 27.76
CA ILE A 144 -4.98 0.09 27.39
C ILE A 144 -4.28 -0.49 28.61
N THR A 145 -4.04 -1.79 28.55
CA THR A 145 -3.27 -2.52 29.55
C THR A 145 -1.79 -2.61 29.15
N ARG A 146 -0.97 -3.22 30.01
CA ARG A 146 0.38 -3.63 29.62
C ARG A 146 0.36 -4.71 28.52
N GLU A 147 -0.57 -5.64 28.59
CA GLU A 147 -0.67 -6.76 27.64
C GLU A 147 -0.97 -6.27 26.22
N ASP A 148 -1.85 -5.27 26.09
CA ASP A 148 -2.17 -4.63 24.80
C ASP A 148 -0.93 -3.98 24.17
N ARG A 149 -0.16 -3.25 24.99
CA ARG A 149 1.09 -2.59 24.56
C ARG A 149 2.17 -3.59 24.19
N ASP A 150 2.36 -4.63 25.01
CA ASP A 150 3.33 -5.69 24.74
C ASP A 150 2.96 -6.44 23.45
N HIS A 151 1.66 -6.68 23.19
CA HIS A 151 1.13 -7.29 21.96
C HIS A 151 1.41 -6.45 20.72
N VAL A 152 1.02 -5.17 20.71
CA VAL A 152 1.26 -4.27 19.57
C VAL A 152 2.75 -4.18 19.25
N ARG A 153 3.60 -3.96 20.26
CA ARG A 153 5.05 -3.87 20.05
C ARG A 153 5.62 -5.15 19.44
N GLU A 154 5.14 -6.30 19.89
CA GLU A 154 5.62 -7.60 19.41
C GLU A 154 5.16 -7.89 17.97
N GLU A 155 3.93 -7.55 17.61
CA GLU A 155 3.46 -7.71 16.23
C GLU A 155 4.17 -6.75 15.26
N ILE A 156 4.41 -5.50 15.66
CA ILE A 156 5.23 -4.56 14.87
C ILE A 156 6.66 -5.11 14.70
N ARG A 157 7.26 -5.65 15.77
CA ARG A 157 8.59 -6.27 15.71
C ARG A 157 8.61 -7.46 14.75
N ARG A 158 7.64 -8.37 14.82
CA ARG A 158 7.56 -9.52 13.92
C ARG A 158 7.49 -9.10 12.45
N THR A 159 6.75 -8.04 12.13
CA THR A 159 6.70 -7.49 10.76
C THR A 159 8.03 -6.87 10.36
N HIS A 160 8.61 -6.03 11.22
CA HIS A 160 9.91 -5.43 10.98
C HIS A 160 11.02 -6.47 10.77
N ASP A 161 11.05 -7.53 11.57
CA ASP A 161 12.05 -8.60 11.50
C ASP A 161 11.96 -9.43 10.19
N THR A 162 10.84 -9.34 9.46
CA THR A 162 10.72 -9.89 8.09
C THR A 162 11.20 -8.95 6.99
N GLY A 163 11.73 -7.77 7.36
CA GLY A 163 12.20 -6.74 6.43
C GLY A 163 11.12 -5.73 6.01
N VAL A 164 9.91 -5.80 6.58
CA VAL A 164 8.81 -4.89 6.25
C VAL A 164 8.73 -3.76 7.31
N PRO A 165 9.17 -2.53 7.02
CA PRO A 165 9.04 -1.41 7.95
C PRO A 165 7.57 -1.05 8.21
N VAL A 166 7.31 -0.57 9.43
CA VAL A 166 5.98 -0.08 9.85
C VAL A 166 6.08 1.40 10.18
N TYR A 167 5.49 2.23 9.33
CA TYR A 167 5.33 3.66 9.55
C TYR A 167 4.02 3.94 10.28
N TYR A 168 4.01 4.94 11.14
CA TYR A 168 2.79 5.36 11.83
C TYR A 168 2.77 6.87 12.10
N ILE A 169 1.57 7.40 12.21
CA ILE A 169 1.26 8.70 12.82
C ILE A 169 0.45 8.46 14.11
N HIS A 170 0.32 9.47 14.95
CA HIS A 170 -0.49 9.45 16.16
C HIS A 170 -1.91 9.93 15.87
N GLY A 171 -2.90 9.18 16.36
CA GLY A 171 -4.30 9.61 16.34
C GLY A 171 -4.75 10.23 17.66
N ASN A 172 -6.04 10.61 17.73
CA ASN A 172 -6.62 11.25 18.92
C ASN A 172 -6.86 10.28 20.08
N HIS A 173 -6.98 8.98 19.81
CA HIS A 173 -7.19 7.95 20.83
C HIS A 173 -5.89 7.43 21.45
N ASP A 174 -4.76 7.58 20.74
CA ASP A 174 -3.46 7.11 21.19
C ASP A 174 -2.97 7.82 22.46
N ASN A 175 -3.13 7.19 23.61
CA ASN A 175 -2.68 7.77 24.88
C ASN A 175 -1.15 7.74 25.04
N GLU A 176 -0.62 8.50 26.01
CA GLU A 176 0.83 8.62 26.23
C GLU A 176 1.53 7.29 26.56
N ALA A 177 0.83 6.33 27.17
CA ALA A 177 1.40 5.00 27.41
C ALA A 177 1.54 4.18 26.12
N GLY A 178 0.57 4.32 25.21
CA GLY A 178 0.58 3.76 23.85
C GLY A 178 1.67 4.40 23.01
N ASN A 179 1.70 5.73 22.93
CA ASN A 179 2.69 6.49 22.16
C ASN A 179 4.12 6.20 22.59
N ARG A 180 4.37 6.13 23.90
CA ARG A 180 5.68 5.72 24.44
C ARG A 180 6.06 4.29 24.05
N THR A 181 5.07 3.40 23.87
CA THR A 181 5.31 2.03 23.41
C THR A 181 5.71 2.03 21.94
N LEU A 182 5.02 2.78 21.09
CA LEU A 182 5.35 2.92 19.67
C LEU A 182 6.74 3.52 19.49
N ARG A 183 7.04 4.64 20.18
CA ARG A 183 8.35 5.32 20.12
C ARG A 183 9.54 4.46 20.58
N ARG A 184 9.30 3.45 21.43
CA ARG A 184 10.33 2.51 21.91
C ARG A 184 10.35 1.21 21.11
N GLY A 185 9.40 1.03 20.21
CA GLY A 185 9.30 -0.13 19.32
C GLY A 185 10.12 0.07 18.04
N PRO A 186 10.06 -0.91 17.13
CA PRO A 186 10.76 -0.83 15.84
C PRO A 186 9.96 -0.11 14.75
N GLY A 187 8.77 0.41 15.05
CA GLY A 187 8.01 1.24 14.11
C GLY A 187 8.61 2.64 14.00
N VAL A 188 8.40 3.28 12.85
CA VAL A 188 8.91 4.62 12.54
C VAL A 188 7.75 5.62 12.61
N HIS A 189 7.85 6.59 13.52
CA HIS A 189 6.91 7.70 13.59
C HIS A 189 7.21 8.70 12.47
N ILE A 190 6.19 9.12 11.73
CA ILE A 190 6.35 10.02 10.57
C ILE A 190 5.51 11.31 10.70
N GLY A 191 4.97 11.61 11.89
CA GLY A 191 4.20 12.84 12.11
C GLY A 191 5.07 14.09 11.97
N GLY A 192 4.74 14.94 11.00
CA GLY A 192 5.51 16.13 10.62
C GLY A 192 6.75 15.85 9.79
N GLU A 193 6.90 14.64 9.28
CA GLU A 193 8.07 14.21 8.53
C GLU A 193 7.66 13.62 7.16
N THR A 194 8.59 13.69 6.20
CA THR A 194 8.48 12.99 4.92
C THR A 194 9.56 11.94 4.82
N VAL A 195 9.16 10.69 4.57
CA VAL A 195 10.07 9.59 4.28
C VAL A 195 10.05 9.29 2.79
N VAL A 196 11.22 8.99 2.24
CA VAL A 196 11.37 8.63 0.83
C VAL A 196 11.93 7.21 0.74
N PHE A 197 11.34 6.36 -0.09
CA PHE A 197 11.78 4.98 -0.24
C PHE A 197 11.40 4.38 -1.61
N GLY A 198 11.98 3.22 -1.91
CA GLY A 198 11.89 2.59 -3.22
C GLY A 198 12.68 3.35 -4.28
N ASP A 199 13.93 3.70 -4.00
CA ASP A 199 14.80 4.49 -4.90
C ASP A 199 14.13 5.80 -5.38
N ASP A 200 13.62 6.56 -4.42
CA ASP A 200 12.90 7.83 -4.63
C ASP A 200 11.55 7.71 -5.39
N VAL A 201 10.98 6.51 -5.51
CA VAL A 201 9.67 6.32 -6.16
C VAL A 201 8.51 6.81 -5.30
N VAL A 202 8.56 6.65 -3.96
CA VAL A 202 7.47 7.08 -3.07
C VAL A 202 7.96 8.07 -2.03
N ARG A 203 7.23 9.20 -1.91
CA ARG A 203 7.34 10.18 -0.83
C ARG A 203 6.12 10.06 0.07
N LEU A 204 6.33 9.59 1.29
CA LEU A 204 5.29 9.41 2.29
C LEU A 204 5.40 10.48 3.37
N SER A 205 4.43 11.39 3.42
CA SER A 205 4.38 12.46 4.42
C SER A 205 3.32 12.15 5.46
N GLY A 206 3.65 12.28 6.75
CA GLY A 206 2.72 12.03 7.84
C GLY A 206 2.35 13.29 8.61
N LEU A 207 1.09 13.38 9.05
CA LEU A 207 0.60 14.40 9.97
C LEU A 207 -0.14 13.71 11.10
N ASP A 208 0.28 13.95 12.35
CA ASP A 208 -0.46 13.47 13.53
C ASP A 208 -1.82 14.16 13.64
N TYR A 209 -2.69 13.68 14.52
CA TYR A 209 -3.98 14.34 14.80
C TYR A 209 -3.80 15.80 15.21
N GLY A 210 -4.44 16.69 14.47
CA GLY A 210 -4.37 18.14 14.68
C GLY A 210 -5.68 18.79 15.13
N ALA A 211 -6.74 17.99 15.39
CA ALA A 211 -8.02 18.48 15.88
C ALA A 211 -8.70 19.50 14.97
N GLY A 212 -8.69 19.23 13.66
CA GLY A 212 -9.23 20.10 12.63
C GLY A 212 -8.27 21.15 12.09
N GLU A 213 -7.03 21.16 12.58
CA GLU A 213 -5.92 21.95 12.05
C GLU A 213 -4.77 21.02 11.61
N PHE A 214 -3.83 21.52 10.83
CA PHE A 214 -2.62 20.75 10.54
C PHE A 214 -1.74 20.69 11.80
N SER A 215 -1.44 19.47 12.29
CA SER A 215 -0.58 19.25 13.48
C SER A 215 0.87 19.71 13.29
N SER A 216 1.30 19.84 12.04
CA SER A 216 2.58 20.37 11.59
C SER A 216 2.40 20.98 10.19
N PRO A 217 3.33 21.79 9.67
CA PRO A 217 3.24 22.30 8.31
C PRO A 217 2.99 21.16 7.30
N PRO A 218 2.03 21.30 6.38
CA PRO A 218 1.76 20.29 5.36
C PRO A 218 2.98 20.14 4.42
N PRO A 219 3.11 19.00 3.73
CA PRO A 219 4.25 18.77 2.84
C PRO A 219 4.27 19.80 1.70
N GLU A 220 5.48 20.22 1.33
CA GLU A 220 5.71 21.11 0.20
C GLU A 220 5.94 20.32 -1.11
N ARG A 221 5.73 20.98 -2.24
CA ARG A 221 5.97 20.41 -3.58
C ARG A 221 7.40 19.84 -3.67
N PRO A 222 7.58 18.59 -4.10
CA PRO A 222 8.91 18.03 -4.33
C PRO A 222 9.70 18.86 -5.35
N GLY A 223 11.00 19.01 -5.11
CA GLY A 223 11.91 19.73 -6.01
C GLY A 223 12.45 18.89 -7.18
N ASP A 224 12.06 17.61 -7.28
CA ASP A 224 12.45 16.70 -8.37
C ASP A 224 11.59 16.90 -9.63
N ASN A 225 11.95 16.21 -10.71
CA ASN A 225 11.30 16.35 -12.03
C ASN A 225 9.89 15.69 -12.10
N GLY A 226 9.25 15.34 -10.97
CA GLY A 226 7.90 14.79 -10.93
C GLY A 226 7.84 13.28 -11.18
N GLU A 227 8.90 12.55 -10.84
CA GLU A 227 8.95 11.09 -11.00
C GLU A 227 8.42 10.33 -9.77
N SER A 228 8.45 10.95 -8.59
CA SER A 228 7.96 10.34 -7.35
C SER A 228 6.45 10.47 -7.19
N VAL A 229 5.84 9.43 -6.60
CA VAL A 229 4.47 9.47 -6.10
C VAL A 229 4.46 10.07 -4.70
N SER A 230 3.68 11.13 -4.49
CA SER A 230 3.51 11.79 -3.20
C SER A 230 2.23 11.34 -2.52
N ILE A 231 2.37 10.77 -1.32
CA ILE A 231 1.27 10.28 -0.49
C ILE A 231 1.26 11.05 0.83
N LEU A 232 0.12 11.66 1.16
CA LEU A 232 -0.12 12.28 2.46
C LEU A 232 -0.93 11.33 3.35
N VAL A 233 -0.44 11.08 4.56
CA VAL A 233 -1.12 10.32 5.60
C VAL A 233 -1.44 11.27 6.74
N LEU A 234 -2.70 11.34 7.14
CA LEU A 234 -3.14 12.18 8.23
C LEU A 234 -4.16 11.47 9.10
N HIS A 235 -4.42 12.01 10.29
CA HIS A 235 -5.45 11.51 11.17
C HIS A 235 -6.32 12.68 11.60
N ASP A 236 -7.31 13.06 10.80
CA ASP A 236 -8.35 14.05 11.11
C ASP A 236 -9.53 13.76 10.18
N THR A 237 -10.73 14.25 10.49
CA THR A 237 -11.86 14.13 9.56
C THR A 237 -11.71 15.09 8.38
N PRO A 238 -11.46 14.62 7.13
CA PRO A 238 -11.27 15.52 6.00
C PRO A 238 -12.58 16.19 5.60
N TYR A 239 -12.53 17.44 5.16
CA TYR A 239 -13.71 18.19 4.75
C TYR A 239 -13.52 18.99 3.46
N PRO A 240 -14.54 19.07 2.59
CA PRO A 240 -15.76 18.25 2.56
C PRO A 240 -15.51 16.89 1.90
N VAL A 241 -15.36 15.82 2.70
CA VAL A 241 -15.16 14.46 2.16
C VAL A 241 -16.43 13.90 1.53
N VAL A 242 -16.29 13.39 0.31
CA VAL A 242 -17.37 12.74 -0.46
C VAL A 242 -16.94 11.37 -0.95
N ASP A 243 -17.89 10.47 -1.13
CA ASP A 243 -17.67 9.16 -1.73
C ASP A 243 -17.58 9.23 -3.27
N GLU A 244 -17.42 8.06 -3.90
CA GLU A 244 -17.35 7.92 -5.36
C GLU A 244 -18.61 8.40 -6.12
N ASN A 245 -19.73 8.61 -5.42
CA ASN A 245 -20.97 9.15 -5.98
C ASN A 245 -21.19 10.62 -5.56
N GLU A 246 -20.13 11.32 -5.14
CA GLU A 246 -20.15 12.69 -4.63
C GLU A 246 -21.07 12.89 -3.40
N SER A 247 -21.40 11.81 -2.71
CA SER A 247 -22.23 11.85 -1.51
C SER A 247 -21.35 12.05 -0.27
N PRO A 248 -21.65 13.01 0.62
CA PRO A 248 -20.80 13.26 1.78
C PRO A 248 -20.74 12.06 2.74
N ILE A 249 -19.53 11.65 3.13
CA ILE A 249 -19.28 10.50 4.00
C ILE A 249 -19.50 10.86 5.48
N HIS A 250 -19.18 12.08 5.89
CA HIS A 250 -19.43 12.56 7.24
C HIS A 250 -19.65 14.09 7.24
N ARG A 251 -20.69 14.58 7.92
CA ARG A 251 -21.11 16.01 7.84
C ARG A 251 -21.07 16.77 9.17
N THR A 252 -20.83 16.08 10.28
CA THR A 252 -21.12 16.63 11.63
C THR A 252 -19.94 16.61 12.59
N ASP A 253 -18.71 16.38 12.10
CA ASP A 253 -17.53 16.54 12.94
C ASP A 253 -17.21 18.04 13.13
N PRO A 254 -17.23 18.59 14.36
CA PRO A 254 -16.82 19.96 14.61
C PRO A 254 -15.31 20.20 14.39
N ASN A 255 -14.48 19.16 14.46
CA ASN A 255 -13.02 19.22 14.34
C ASN A 255 -12.55 18.70 12.98
N HIS A 256 -13.30 19.01 11.92
CA HIS A 256 -12.90 18.61 10.58
C HIS A 256 -11.73 19.44 10.05
N LEU A 257 -10.84 18.80 9.30
CA LEU A 257 -9.71 19.43 8.63
C LEU A 257 -10.12 19.81 7.19
N ASP A 258 -10.20 21.10 6.91
CA ASP A 258 -10.46 21.61 5.56
C ASP A 258 -9.18 21.55 4.73
N LEU A 259 -9.15 20.66 3.74
CA LEU A 259 -7.96 20.44 2.91
C LEU A 259 -7.92 21.31 1.65
N ARG A 260 -8.96 22.11 1.39
CA ARG A 260 -9.12 22.81 0.10
C ARG A 260 -8.01 23.81 -0.17
N GLU A 261 -7.66 24.63 0.81
CA GLU A 261 -6.57 25.61 0.68
C GLU A 261 -5.22 24.93 0.39
N PHE A 262 -4.95 23.79 1.04
CA PHE A 262 -3.75 23.01 0.76
C PHE A 262 -3.78 22.43 -0.66
N LEU A 263 -4.92 21.84 -1.05
CA LEU A 263 -5.10 21.21 -2.36
C LEU A 263 -5.03 22.20 -3.52
N ASP A 264 -5.42 23.47 -3.33
CA ASP A 264 -5.21 24.53 -4.34
C ASP A 264 -3.74 24.65 -4.80
N SER A 265 -2.79 24.25 -3.95
CA SER A 265 -1.36 24.23 -4.26
C SER A 265 -0.78 22.81 -4.47
N ALA A 266 -1.54 21.78 -4.14
CA ALA A 266 -1.06 20.40 -4.05
C ALA A 266 -1.62 19.46 -5.13
N ASP A 267 -2.77 19.78 -5.74
CA ASP A 267 -3.50 18.88 -6.66
C ASP A 267 -2.67 18.45 -7.89
N GLU A 268 -1.65 19.22 -8.29
CA GLU A 268 -0.77 18.86 -9.40
C GLU A 268 0.31 17.82 -9.06
N TRP A 269 0.63 17.63 -7.77
CA TRP A 269 1.78 16.81 -7.33
C TRP A 269 1.46 15.82 -6.21
N LEU A 270 0.30 15.95 -5.55
CA LEU A 270 -0.17 15.01 -4.53
C LEU A 270 -1.00 13.92 -5.20
N ASP A 271 -0.57 12.68 -5.08
CA ASP A 271 -1.18 11.57 -5.81
C ASP A 271 -2.18 10.77 -4.96
N LEU A 272 -2.10 10.85 -3.62
CA LEU A 272 -3.00 10.13 -2.72
C LEU A 272 -3.04 10.76 -1.32
N ILE A 273 -4.24 10.79 -0.73
CA ILE A 273 -4.44 11.05 0.70
C ILE A 273 -4.93 9.77 1.38
N ALA A 274 -4.36 9.43 2.53
CA ALA A 274 -4.88 8.40 3.43
C ALA A 274 -5.21 9.02 4.79
N SER A 275 -6.46 8.90 5.22
CA SER A 275 -6.97 9.50 6.44
C SER A 275 -7.50 8.44 7.41
N GLY A 276 -7.05 8.51 8.67
CA GLY A 276 -7.72 7.89 9.81
C GLY A 276 -8.89 8.73 10.35
N ASP A 277 -9.32 8.47 11.59
CA ASP A 277 -10.35 9.16 12.40
C ASP A 277 -11.79 8.83 11.98
N LEU A 278 -12.07 8.82 10.68
CA LEU A 278 -13.39 8.45 10.18
C LEU A 278 -13.58 6.92 10.16
N HIS A 279 -14.48 6.42 11.00
CA HIS A 279 -14.75 4.98 11.13
C HIS A 279 -15.62 4.37 10.00
N VAL A 280 -15.47 4.87 8.76
CA VAL A 280 -16.18 4.42 7.55
C VAL A 280 -15.17 4.17 6.45
N GLY A 281 -14.66 2.94 6.35
CA GLY A 281 -13.67 2.61 5.32
C GLY A 281 -14.25 2.85 3.92
N SER A 282 -13.67 3.77 3.15
CA SER A 282 -14.17 4.17 1.83
C SER A 282 -13.06 4.71 0.93
N ARG A 283 -13.26 4.56 -0.39
CA ARG A 283 -12.61 5.45 -1.36
C ARG A 283 -13.43 6.74 -1.42
N ALA A 284 -12.74 7.86 -1.56
CA ALA A 284 -13.32 9.19 -1.41
C ALA A 284 -12.49 10.22 -2.17
N SER A 285 -12.96 11.46 -2.13
CA SER A 285 -12.19 12.65 -2.49
C SER A 285 -12.67 13.85 -1.65
N ILE A 286 -11.97 14.98 -1.78
CA ILE A 286 -12.47 16.27 -1.30
C ILE A 286 -13.34 16.87 -2.41
N ALA A 287 -14.55 17.31 -2.07
CA ALA A 287 -15.49 17.81 -3.08
C ALA A 287 -14.85 18.96 -3.89
N GLY A 288 -14.79 18.79 -5.21
CA GLY A 288 -14.18 19.74 -6.14
C GLY A 288 -12.71 19.47 -6.50
N TYR A 289 -12.09 18.42 -5.96
CA TYR A 289 -10.71 18.04 -6.26
C TYR A 289 -10.63 16.60 -6.77
N GLU A 290 -9.67 16.33 -7.66
CA GLU A 290 -9.48 15.01 -8.27
C GLU A 290 -8.54 14.12 -7.45
N THR A 291 -7.74 14.70 -6.55
CA THR A 291 -6.84 13.95 -5.66
C THR A 291 -7.61 12.85 -4.91
N PRO A 292 -7.24 11.57 -5.10
CA PRO A 292 -7.94 10.47 -4.46
C PRO A 292 -7.65 10.44 -2.96
N LEU A 293 -8.68 10.07 -2.18
CA LEU A 293 -8.63 9.94 -0.74
C LEU A 293 -9.08 8.53 -0.31
N ILE A 294 -8.36 7.94 0.63
CA ILE A 294 -8.77 6.74 1.34
C ILE A 294 -9.14 7.15 2.75
N VAL A 295 -10.39 6.90 3.13
CA VAL A 295 -10.76 6.82 4.54
C VAL A 295 -10.47 5.39 4.98
N THR A 296 -9.52 5.21 5.90
CA THR A 296 -9.07 3.86 6.29
C THR A 296 -10.23 3.06 6.87
N GLY A 297 -10.99 3.69 7.77
CA GLY A 297 -11.93 3.01 8.63
C GLY A 297 -11.24 2.01 9.57
N PRO A 298 -11.99 1.41 10.49
CA PRO A 298 -11.40 0.56 11.50
C PRO A 298 -11.15 -0.85 10.98
N THR A 299 -10.15 -1.49 11.56
CA THR A 299 -9.84 -2.91 11.30
C THR A 299 -10.73 -3.88 12.09
N ALA A 300 -11.70 -3.38 12.85
CA ALA A 300 -12.64 -4.15 13.65
C ALA A 300 -14.00 -3.46 13.76
N GLY A 301 -15.02 -4.23 14.17
CA GLY A 301 -16.37 -3.76 14.41
C GLY A 301 -16.52 -2.91 15.68
N ILE A 302 -15.99 -1.68 15.68
CA ILE A 302 -15.93 -0.80 16.86
C ILE A 302 -16.87 0.42 16.78
N SER A 303 -17.55 0.61 15.65
CA SER A 303 -18.44 1.76 15.44
C SER A 303 -19.65 1.73 16.39
N THR A 304 -20.02 2.89 16.92
CA THR A 304 -21.24 3.08 17.71
C THR A 304 -22.47 3.29 16.82
N SER A 305 -22.29 3.66 15.55
CA SER A 305 -23.36 4.10 14.65
C SER A 305 -23.74 3.06 13.59
N THR A 306 -22.82 2.20 13.15
CA THR A 306 -23.10 1.21 12.09
C THR A 306 -22.38 -0.13 12.34
N GLN A 307 -23.14 -1.23 12.24
CA GLN A 307 -22.60 -2.60 12.31
C GLN A 307 -21.81 -2.99 11.05
N GLU A 308 -22.05 -2.29 9.94
CA GLU A 308 -21.50 -2.56 8.60
C GLU A 308 -20.26 -1.71 8.29
N ASN A 309 -19.35 -1.52 9.25
CA ASN A 309 -18.12 -0.75 9.00
C ASN A 309 -17.09 -1.48 8.09
N ASN A 310 -17.39 -2.73 7.70
CA ASN A 310 -16.60 -3.56 6.79
C ASN A 310 -15.09 -3.51 7.11
N PRO A 311 -14.65 -4.13 8.23
CA PRO A 311 -13.26 -4.11 8.67
C PRO A 311 -12.27 -4.36 7.53
N SER A 312 -11.32 -3.47 7.33
CA SER A 312 -10.46 -3.53 6.14
C SER A 312 -9.05 -2.97 6.38
N THR A 313 -8.15 -3.40 5.51
CA THR A 313 -6.90 -2.71 5.19
C THR A 313 -6.92 -2.30 3.73
N TRP A 314 -5.96 -1.50 3.28
CA TRP A 314 -5.89 -0.98 1.93
C TRP A 314 -4.53 -1.31 1.32
N LEU A 315 -4.52 -2.04 0.22
CA LEU A 315 -3.31 -2.30 -0.55
C LEU A 315 -3.15 -1.17 -1.56
N VAL A 316 -2.15 -0.33 -1.35
CA VAL A 316 -1.73 0.70 -2.32
C VAL A 316 -0.61 0.12 -3.13
N THR A 317 -0.73 0.18 -4.45
CA THR A 317 0.27 -0.31 -5.40
C THR A 317 0.69 0.85 -6.29
N VAL A 318 1.97 1.19 -6.26
CA VAL A 318 2.60 2.22 -7.07
C VAL A 318 3.37 1.56 -8.19
N SER A 319 3.06 1.87 -9.45
CA SER A 319 3.82 1.38 -10.62
C SER A 319 4.14 2.57 -11.54
N GLY A 320 5.40 3.00 -11.55
CA GLY A 320 5.75 4.33 -12.08
C GLY A 320 4.99 5.42 -11.33
N ARG A 321 4.19 6.24 -12.04
CA ARG A 321 3.31 7.26 -11.42
C ARG A 321 1.88 6.78 -11.15
N GLU A 322 1.53 5.56 -11.54
CA GLU A 322 0.17 5.06 -11.35
C GLU A 322 -0.01 4.57 -9.91
N VAL A 323 -1.04 5.09 -9.23
CA VAL A 323 -1.44 4.65 -7.88
C VAL A 323 -2.73 3.86 -7.97
N GLN A 324 -2.64 2.57 -7.67
CA GLN A 324 -3.80 1.68 -7.56
C GLN A 324 -4.11 1.41 -6.09
N VAL A 325 -5.38 1.52 -5.72
CA VAL A 325 -5.84 1.31 -4.35
C VAL A 325 -6.85 0.17 -4.32
N GLU A 326 -6.60 -0.86 -3.51
CA GLU A 326 -7.48 -2.02 -3.35
C GLU A 326 -7.87 -2.23 -1.88
N ARG A 327 -9.18 -2.24 -1.58
CA ARG A 327 -9.69 -2.58 -0.25
C ARG A 327 -9.57 -4.08 0.03
N GLN A 328 -8.84 -4.43 1.08
CA GLN A 328 -8.67 -5.79 1.57
C GLN A 328 -9.57 -6.01 2.81
N ARG A 329 -10.64 -6.79 2.69
CA ARG A 329 -11.54 -7.07 3.83
C ARG A 329 -10.89 -8.02 4.83
N LEU A 330 -11.03 -7.69 6.11
CA LEU A 330 -10.66 -8.56 7.24
C LEU A 330 -11.91 -9.34 7.65
N GLY A 331 -12.00 -10.60 7.23
CA GLY A 331 -13.13 -11.50 7.52
C GLY A 331 -13.25 -11.96 8.96
#